data_AF-A0A9W4S708-F1
#
_entry.id   AF-A0A9W4S708-F1
#
_cell.length_a   1.000
_cell.length_b   1.000
_cell.length_c   1.000
_cell.angle_alpha   90.00
_cell.angle_beta   90.00
_cell.angle_gamma   90.00
#
_symmetry.space_group_name_H-M   'P 1'
#
loop_
_entity.id
_entity.type
_entity.pdbx_description
1 polymer ?
#
loop_
_entity_poly.entity_id
_entity_poly.type
_entity_poly.pdbx_seq_one_letter_code
_entity_poly.pdbx_strand_id
1 'polypeptide(L)'
;GLLRPLGPSALLYLAAAVSDFFLPQDRMAEHKIQSTNATDSLSSSSKPAPQSRNNGNGAPSEDEETFDNFDSSPAIPRSKRLIIDLDPVPKFLQNLVDGWAPQGMVVSFKLETDPAILVHKAKYSLERYQHHLVIGNLLSTRKWEVVFVAPGQRDRWVRVPSAQQGPRDSMPAEDKPLDPAVLPEGDPEVEIESLIIPAVQELHSKHIQSLQK
;
A
#
# COMPACT_ATOMS: atom_id res chain seq x y z
N GLY A 1 8.28 -22.20 -12.28
CA GLY A 1 7.79 -20.83 -12.28
C GLY A 1 7.51 -20.34 -13.68
N LEU A 2 6.57 -19.42 -13.80
CA LEU A 2 6.19 -18.73 -15.03
C LEU A 2 7.40 -18.09 -15.74
N LEU A 3 8.38 -17.58 -14.99
CA LEU A 3 9.56 -16.89 -15.51
C LEU A 3 10.83 -17.76 -15.53
N ARG A 4 10.70 -19.06 -15.25
CA ARG A 4 11.84 -20.00 -15.21
C ARG A 4 12.69 -20.00 -16.49
N PRO A 5 12.12 -19.91 -17.72
CA PRO A 5 12.93 -19.87 -18.95
C PRO A 5 13.86 -18.66 -19.07
N LEU A 6 13.54 -17.54 -18.39
CA LEU A 6 14.34 -16.31 -18.44
C LEU A 6 15.51 -16.33 -17.43
N GLY A 7 15.46 -17.20 -16.41
CA GLY A 7 16.53 -17.35 -15.43
C GLY A 7 16.95 -16.01 -14.78
N PRO A 8 18.25 -15.72 -14.66
CA PRO A 8 18.77 -14.44 -14.15
C PRO A 8 18.32 -13.20 -14.93
N SER A 9 17.97 -13.37 -16.20
CA SER A 9 17.51 -12.28 -17.07
C SER A 9 16.08 -11.84 -16.74
N ALA A 10 15.36 -12.55 -15.88
CA ALA A 10 14.06 -12.09 -15.38
C ALA A 10 14.23 -10.93 -14.39
N LEU A 11 13.40 -9.89 -14.55
CA LEU A 11 13.24 -8.79 -13.61
C LEU A 11 11.76 -8.64 -13.24
N LEU A 12 11.44 -8.66 -11.95
CA LEU A 12 10.13 -8.30 -11.43
C LEU A 12 10.17 -6.87 -10.91
N TYR A 13 9.40 -5.97 -11.53
CA TYR A 13 9.26 -4.58 -11.13
C TYR A 13 7.87 -4.34 -10.51
N LEU A 14 7.78 -4.47 -9.18
CA LEU A 14 6.53 -4.51 -8.43
C LEU A 14 6.13 -3.11 -7.95
N ALA A 15 5.60 -2.29 -8.85
CA ALA A 15 5.20 -0.90 -8.58
C ALA A 15 3.70 -0.70 -8.26
N ALA A 16 2.90 -1.77 -8.26
CA ALA A 16 1.47 -1.68 -7.98
C ALA A 16 1.20 -1.33 -6.50
N ALA A 17 0.28 -0.40 -6.27
CA ALA A 17 -0.29 -0.16 -4.94
C ALA A 17 -1.33 -1.26 -4.63
N VAL A 18 -0.89 -2.31 -3.93
CA VAL A 18 -1.75 -3.44 -3.55
C VAL A 18 -2.43 -3.13 -2.22
N SER A 19 -3.73 -3.38 -2.12
CA SER A 19 -4.48 -3.23 -0.87
C SER A 19 -3.90 -4.11 0.25
N ASP A 20 -3.72 -3.54 1.44
CA ASP A 20 -3.30 -4.30 2.63
C ASP A 20 -4.46 -5.06 3.29
N PHE A 21 -5.70 -4.69 2.95
CA PHE A 21 -6.92 -5.29 3.48
C PHE A 21 -7.91 -5.60 2.35
N PHE A 22 -8.77 -6.60 2.55
CA PHE A 22 -9.80 -7.01 1.59
C PHE A 22 -11.07 -7.47 2.30
N LEU A 23 -12.18 -7.49 1.56
CA LEU A 23 -13.44 -8.10 2.00
C LEU A 23 -13.56 -9.49 1.37
N PRO A 24 -13.56 -10.59 2.15
CA PRO A 24 -13.79 -11.94 1.65
C PRO A 24 -15.08 -12.06 0.85
N GLN A 25 -15.07 -12.92 -0.17
CA GLN A 25 -16.17 -13.04 -1.13
C GLN A 25 -17.48 -13.48 -0.49
N ASP A 26 -17.41 -14.34 0.52
CA ASP A 26 -18.54 -14.79 1.34
C ASP A 26 -19.15 -13.66 2.20
N ARG A 27 -18.43 -12.56 2.42
CA ARG A 27 -18.89 -11.36 3.14
C ARG A 27 -19.21 -10.18 2.22
N MET A 28 -19.04 -10.31 0.91
CA MET A 28 -19.36 -9.24 -0.04
C MET A 28 -20.87 -9.11 -0.22
N ALA A 29 -21.42 -7.93 0.07
CA ALA A 29 -22.83 -7.64 -0.20
C ALA A 29 -23.09 -7.58 -1.71
N GLU A 30 -24.15 -8.27 -2.17
CA GLU A 30 -24.55 -8.25 -3.58
C GLU A 30 -25.13 -6.90 -4.02
N HIS A 31 -25.70 -6.17 -3.08
CA HIS A 31 -26.35 -4.89 -3.32
C HIS A 31 -25.64 -3.76 -2.59
N LYS A 32 -25.82 -2.53 -3.12
CA LYS A 32 -25.31 -1.30 -2.50
C LYS A 32 -25.75 -1.24 -1.03
N ILE A 33 -24.78 -1.00 -0.14
CA ILE A 33 -25.03 -0.76 1.27
C ILE A 33 -25.87 0.52 1.40
N GLN A 34 -27.02 0.41 2.04
CA GLN A 34 -27.99 1.50 2.17
C GLN A 34 -27.60 2.44 3.31
N SER A 35 -27.79 3.75 3.11
CA SER A 35 -27.51 4.78 4.11
C SER A 35 -28.71 5.14 4.99
N THR A 36 -29.91 4.61 4.67
CA THR A 36 -31.16 4.89 5.38
C THR A 36 -32.07 3.66 5.38
N ASN A 37 -32.96 3.58 6.37
CA ASN A 37 -33.97 2.52 6.51
C ASN A 37 -35.18 2.73 5.57
N ALA A 38 -35.02 3.44 4.46
CA ALA A 38 -36.12 3.83 3.58
C ALA A 38 -36.89 2.64 2.98
N THR A 39 -36.26 1.45 2.95
CA THR A 39 -36.83 0.22 2.41
C THR A 39 -37.24 -0.80 3.48
N ASP A 40 -37.05 -0.53 4.76
CA ASP A 40 -37.41 -1.48 5.84
C ASP A 40 -38.93 -1.73 5.91
N SER A 41 -39.74 -0.77 5.46
CA SER A 41 -41.20 -0.89 5.37
C SER A 41 -41.69 -1.79 4.21
N LEU A 42 -40.81 -2.15 3.26
CA LEU A 42 -41.15 -2.99 2.11
C LEU A 42 -40.90 -4.49 2.40
N SER A 43 -39.95 -4.81 3.29
CA SER A 43 -39.55 -6.21 3.60
C SER A 43 -40.43 -6.91 4.65
N SER A 44 -41.30 -6.18 5.35
CA SER A 44 -42.19 -6.73 6.39
C SER A 44 -43.46 -7.42 5.86
N SER A 45 -43.63 -7.56 4.55
CA SER A 45 -44.88 -8.04 3.93
C SER A 45 -44.88 -9.54 3.53
N SER A 46 -43.82 -10.31 3.83
CA SER A 46 -43.68 -11.69 3.35
C SER A 46 -43.35 -12.77 4.40
N LYS A 47 -43.67 -12.56 5.69
CA LYS A 47 -43.71 -13.66 6.68
C LYS A 47 -45.14 -13.87 7.22
N PRO A 48 -45.74 -15.07 7.10
CA PRO A 48 -47.00 -15.37 7.77
C PRO A 48 -46.77 -15.46 9.28
N ALA A 49 -47.54 -14.71 10.06
CA ALA A 49 -47.50 -14.71 11.51
C ALA A 49 -48.05 -16.03 12.09
N PRO A 50 -47.40 -16.65 13.10
CA PRO A 50 -48.11 -17.51 14.04
C PRO A 50 -48.92 -16.62 14.99
N GLN A 51 -50.23 -16.90 15.08
CA GLN A 51 -51.15 -16.24 15.99
C GLN A 51 -50.69 -16.37 17.44
N SER A 52 -50.53 -15.25 18.15
CA SER A 52 -50.72 -15.23 19.61
C SER A 52 -51.28 -13.89 20.07
N ARG A 53 -52.09 -13.98 21.11
CA ARG A 53 -53.08 -13.02 21.58
C ARG A 53 -52.46 -11.76 22.20
N ASN A 54 -53.15 -10.65 21.96
CA ASN A 54 -53.10 -9.37 22.66
C ASN A 54 -52.90 -9.51 24.18
N ASN A 55 -51.89 -8.81 24.73
CA ASN A 55 -52.16 -7.80 25.75
C ASN A 55 -50.98 -6.81 25.84
N GLY A 56 -51.26 -5.53 25.66
CA GLY A 56 -50.26 -4.47 25.72
C GLY A 56 -49.90 -4.08 27.14
N ASN A 57 -48.61 -3.87 27.39
CA ASN A 57 -48.11 -2.64 27.99
C ASN A 57 -46.62 -2.51 27.72
N GLY A 58 -46.24 -1.37 27.15
CA GLY A 58 -44.90 -1.10 26.64
C GLY A 58 -43.84 -0.98 27.73
N ALA A 59 -42.69 -1.56 27.44
CA ALA A 59 -41.39 -1.09 27.87
C ALA A 59 -40.45 -1.30 26.66
N PRO A 60 -39.64 -0.30 26.27
CA PRO A 60 -38.63 -0.54 25.25
C PRO A 60 -37.63 -1.53 25.82
N SER A 61 -37.43 -2.65 25.13
CA SER A 61 -36.39 -3.60 25.46
C SER A 61 -35.06 -2.88 25.41
N GLU A 62 -34.41 -2.87 26.57
CA GLU A 62 -33.06 -2.40 26.82
C GLU A 62 -32.16 -2.83 25.66
N ASP A 63 -31.63 -1.83 24.95
CA ASP A 63 -30.42 -2.00 24.17
C ASP A 63 -29.39 -2.61 25.13
N GLU A 64 -29.09 -3.90 25.00
CA GLU A 64 -27.90 -4.49 25.60
C GLU A 64 -26.71 -3.77 24.95
N GLU A 65 -26.35 -2.62 25.53
CA GLU A 65 -25.16 -1.84 25.23
C GLU A 65 -23.95 -2.67 25.61
N THR A 66 -23.62 -3.61 24.74
CA THR A 66 -22.39 -4.37 24.82
C THR A 66 -21.26 -3.37 24.58
N PHE A 67 -20.58 -3.05 25.68
CA PHE A 67 -19.40 -2.22 25.77
C PHE A 67 -18.44 -2.51 24.62
N ASP A 68 -18.19 -1.49 23.78
CA ASP A 68 -16.99 -1.45 22.95
C ASP A 68 -16.33 -0.08 23.14
N ASN A 69 -15.33 -0.08 24.01
CA ASN A 69 -14.73 1.10 24.63
C ASN A 69 -13.60 1.68 23.77
N PHE A 70 -13.79 1.80 22.45
CA PHE A 70 -12.74 2.28 21.54
C PHE A 70 -13.10 3.54 20.72
N ASP A 71 -14.33 4.03 20.72
CA ASP A 71 -14.69 5.20 19.89
C ASP A 71 -15.61 6.19 20.61
N SER A 72 -15.00 7.11 21.35
CA SER A 72 -15.66 8.30 21.88
C SER A 72 -15.40 9.51 20.97
N SER A 73 -15.86 9.46 19.72
CA SER A 73 -16.18 10.67 18.98
C SER A 73 -17.71 10.91 19.06
N PRO A 74 -18.20 11.76 19.97
CA PRO A 74 -19.63 11.90 20.27
C PRO A 74 -20.44 12.62 19.17
N ALA A 75 -19.83 12.97 18.03
CA ALA A 75 -20.45 13.82 17.03
C ALA A 75 -21.43 13.11 16.08
N ILE A 76 -21.38 11.77 15.96
CA ILE A 76 -22.21 11.01 15.02
C ILE A 76 -23.00 9.94 15.80
N PRO A 77 -24.34 10.00 15.81
CA PRO A 77 -25.17 8.95 16.40
C PRO A 77 -24.79 7.57 15.84
N ARG A 78 -24.73 6.55 16.69
CA ARG A 78 -24.45 5.15 16.30
C ARG A 78 -25.25 4.70 15.08
N SER A 79 -26.53 5.08 15.02
CA SER A 79 -27.48 4.79 13.94
C SER A 79 -27.15 5.43 12.58
N LYS A 80 -26.12 6.28 12.50
CA LYS A 80 -25.66 6.96 11.29
C LYS A 80 -24.20 6.62 10.92
N ARG A 81 -23.57 5.68 11.64
CA ARG A 81 -22.19 5.25 11.37
C ARG A 81 -22.18 4.06 10.41
N LEU A 82 -21.21 4.05 9.49
CA LEU A 82 -20.88 2.88 8.68
C LEU A 82 -19.57 2.30 9.21
N ILE A 83 -19.63 1.04 9.65
CA ILE A 83 -18.46 0.27 10.10
C ILE A 83 -18.15 -0.74 9.01
N ILE A 84 -16.89 -0.81 8.58
CA ILE A 84 -16.43 -1.75 7.54
C ILE A 84 -15.32 -2.60 8.15
N ASP A 85 -15.61 -3.89 8.34
CA ASP A 85 -14.63 -4.87 8.81
C ASP A 85 -13.93 -5.51 7.61
N LEU A 86 -12.60 -5.42 7.57
CA LEU A 86 -11.77 -5.96 6.49
C LEU A 86 -10.72 -6.92 7.05
N ASP A 87 -10.40 -7.95 6.28
CA ASP A 87 -9.33 -8.89 6.63
C ASP A 87 -7.99 -8.43 6.05
N PRO A 88 -6.87 -8.68 6.75
CA PRO A 88 -5.55 -8.41 6.21
C PRO A 88 -5.26 -9.32 5.00
N VAL A 89 -4.70 -8.75 3.94
CA VAL A 89 -4.26 -9.52 2.78
C VAL A 89 -3.06 -10.39 3.19
N PRO A 90 -3.10 -11.71 2.89
CA PRO A 90 -1.99 -12.59 3.24
C PRO A 90 -0.70 -12.14 2.58
N LYS A 91 0.42 -12.19 3.31
CA LYS A 91 1.72 -11.70 2.81
C LYS A 91 2.42 -12.77 1.95
N PHE A 92 1.90 -13.04 0.75
CA PHE A 92 2.36 -14.12 -0.13
C PHE A 92 3.45 -13.72 -1.15
N LEU A 93 3.95 -12.48 -1.13
CA LEU A 93 4.95 -12.01 -2.10
C LEU A 93 6.21 -12.88 -2.13
N GLN A 94 6.68 -13.36 -0.97
CA GLN A 94 7.86 -14.23 -0.89
C GLN A 94 7.65 -15.55 -1.64
N ASN A 95 6.59 -16.29 -1.31
CA ASN A 95 6.27 -17.58 -1.94
C ASN A 95 6.03 -17.44 -3.45
N LEU A 96 5.45 -16.31 -3.87
CA LEU A 96 5.16 -16.01 -5.25
C LEU A 96 6.44 -15.74 -6.06
N VAL A 97 7.35 -14.95 -5.50
CA VAL A 97 8.68 -14.68 -6.09
C VAL A 97 9.50 -15.97 -6.19
N ASP A 98 9.60 -16.74 -5.11
CA ASP A 98 10.35 -18.00 -5.07
C ASP A 98 9.84 -19.02 -6.08
N GLY A 99 8.51 -19.10 -6.24
CA GLY A 99 7.87 -20.00 -7.19
C GLY A 99 7.99 -19.54 -8.65
N TRP A 100 7.91 -18.23 -8.91
CA TRP A 100 7.81 -17.69 -10.28
C TRP A 100 9.17 -17.43 -10.92
N ALA A 101 10.12 -16.83 -10.18
CA ALA A 101 11.42 -16.40 -10.68
C ALA A 101 12.54 -16.54 -9.63
N PRO A 102 12.92 -17.76 -9.23
CA PRO A 102 13.90 -17.99 -8.17
C PRO A 102 15.32 -17.46 -8.48
N GLN A 103 15.63 -17.23 -9.75
CA GLN A 103 16.92 -16.66 -10.20
C GLN A 103 16.80 -15.20 -10.64
N GLY A 104 15.57 -14.68 -10.78
CA GLY A 104 15.32 -13.34 -11.27
C GLY A 104 15.60 -12.28 -10.21
N MET A 105 15.84 -11.05 -10.66
CA MET A 105 15.95 -9.90 -9.77
C MET A 105 14.55 -9.40 -9.40
N VAL A 106 14.35 -9.05 -8.12
CA VAL A 106 13.07 -8.56 -7.60
C VAL A 106 13.24 -7.16 -7.07
N VAL A 107 12.54 -6.22 -7.69
CA VAL A 107 12.45 -4.81 -7.33
C VAL A 107 11.04 -4.54 -6.83
N SER A 108 10.93 -3.93 -5.66
CA SER A 108 9.64 -3.56 -5.06
C SER A 108 9.60 -2.08 -4.71
N PHE A 109 8.40 -1.54 -4.59
CA PHE A 109 8.18 -0.15 -4.20
C PHE A 109 7.68 -0.03 -2.76
N LYS A 110 8.12 1.02 -2.08
CA LYS A 110 7.60 1.41 -0.77
C LYS A 110 7.18 2.88 -0.79
N LEU A 111 5.87 3.10 -0.87
CA LEU A 111 5.27 4.42 -0.75
C LEU A 111 4.97 4.69 0.73
N GLU A 112 5.46 5.82 1.25
CA GLU A 112 5.12 6.31 2.59
C GLU A 112 4.71 7.79 2.53
N THR A 113 4.10 8.29 3.60
CA THR A 113 3.81 9.72 3.78
C THR A 113 4.70 10.38 4.82
N ASP A 114 5.30 9.59 5.71
CA ASP A 114 6.20 10.05 6.76
C ASP A 114 7.67 9.74 6.40
N PRO A 115 8.55 10.77 6.29
CA PRO A 115 9.98 10.58 6.02
C PRO A 115 10.71 9.72 7.06
N ALA A 116 10.28 9.76 8.33
CA ALA A 116 10.98 9.09 9.42
C ALA A 116 10.93 7.55 9.32
N ILE A 117 9.90 7.01 8.65
CA ILE A 117 9.65 5.57 8.57
C ILE A 117 10.02 4.94 7.23
N LEU A 118 10.24 5.75 6.18
CA LEU A 118 10.43 5.26 4.81
C LEU A 118 11.59 4.27 4.69
N VAL A 119 12.80 4.69 5.07
CA VAL A 119 14.00 3.85 4.95
C VAL A 119 13.92 2.64 5.87
N HIS A 120 13.36 2.82 7.08
CA HIS A 120 13.18 1.73 8.03
C HIS A 120 12.27 0.63 7.47
N LYS A 121 11.10 1.01 6.95
CA LYS A 121 10.15 0.05 6.34
C LYS A 121 10.70 -0.58 5.04
N ALA A 122 11.50 0.16 4.28
CA ALA A 122 12.18 -0.38 3.10
C ALA A 122 13.18 -1.48 3.49
N LYS A 123 14.03 -1.24 4.50
CA LYS A 123 14.99 -2.23 5.03
C LYS A 123 14.27 -3.45 5.60
N TYR A 124 13.21 -3.24 6.38
CA TYR A 124 12.37 -4.32 6.89
C TYR A 124 11.78 -5.20 5.76
N SER A 125 11.37 -4.58 4.65
CA SER A 125 10.84 -5.31 3.48
C SER A 125 11.91 -6.15 2.78
N LEU A 126 13.16 -5.66 2.69
CA LEU A 126 14.28 -6.42 2.14
C LEU A 126 14.51 -7.71 2.94
N GLU A 127 14.59 -7.59 4.26
CA GLU A 127 14.86 -8.72 5.16
C GLU A 127 13.75 -9.77 5.08
N ARG A 128 12.49 -9.32 5.11
CA ARG A 128 11.32 -10.21 5.19
C ARG A 128 11.02 -10.95 3.89
N TYR A 129 11.22 -10.32 2.74
CA TYR A 129 10.74 -10.85 1.45
C TYR A 129 11.86 -11.12 0.43
N GLN A 130 13.13 -11.07 0.86
CA GLN A 130 14.31 -11.35 0.04
C GLN A 130 14.33 -10.56 -1.28
N HIS A 131 13.87 -9.31 -1.24
CA HIS A 131 13.96 -8.42 -2.40
C HIS A 131 15.42 -8.04 -2.64
N HIS A 132 15.77 -7.83 -3.91
CA HIS A 132 17.11 -7.40 -4.30
C HIS A 132 17.25 -5.88 -4.19
N LEU A 133 16.13 -5.16 -4.37
CA LEU A 133 16.05 -3.71 -4.27
C LEU A 133 14.65 -3.30 -3.79
N VAL A 134 14.60 -2.33 -2.89
CA VAL A 134 13.39 -1.58 -2.56
C VAL A 134 13.60 -0.14 -3.00
N ILE A 135 12.68 0.36 -3.84
CA ILE A 135 12.63 1.76 -4.23
C ILE A 135 11.61 2.44 -3.33
N GLY A 136 12.10 3.24 -2.40
CA GLY A 136 11.29 4.02 -1.48
C GLY A 136 10.93 5.39 -2.06
N ASN A 137 9.72 5.87 -1.82
CA ASN A 137 9.30 7.19 -2.24
C ASN A 137 8.28 7.78 -1.26
N LEU A 138 8.33 9.09 -1.05
CA LEU A 138 7.31 9.81 -0.29
C LEU A 138 6.19 10.28 -1.21
N LEU A 139 4.94 10.22 -0.76
CA LEU A 139 3.80 10.64 -1.58
C LEU A 139 3.94 12.08 -2.09
N SER A 140 4.44 12.97 -1.23
CA SER A 140 4.64 14.39 -1.52
C SER A 140 5.75 14.67 -2.53
N THR A 141 6.79 13.82 -2.58
CA THR A 141 7.99 14.04 -3.43
C THR A 141 8.18 12.95 -4.49
N ARG A 142 7.22 12.04 -4.68
CA ARG A 142 7.36 10.83 -5.54
C ARG A 142 7.73 11.08 -6.99
N LYS A 143 7.42 12.28 -7.53
CA LYS A 143 7.78 12.67 -8.90
C LYS A 143 9.18 13.26 -8.99
N TRP A 144 9.73 13.68 -7.86
CA TRP A 144 10.98 14.45 -7.76
C TRP A 144 12.15 13.63 -7.26
N GLU A 145 11.90 12.66 -6.36
CA GLU A 145 12.95 11.81 -5.82
C GLU A 145 12.46 10.41 -5.43
N VAL A 146 13.41 9.50 -5.37
CA VAL A 146 13.27 8.17 -4.78
C VAL A 146 14.56 7.79 -4.04
N VAL A 147 14.46 6.85 -3.09
CA VAL A 147 15.60 6.24 -2.41
C VAL A 147 15.75 4.78 -2.81
N PHE A 148 16.94 4.39 -3.22
CA PHE A 148 17.31 3.01 -3.51
C PHE A 148 17.87 2.40 -2.23
N VAL A 149 17.20 1.36 -1.74
CA VAL A 149 17.61 0.60 -0.56
C VAL A 149 17.94 -0.82 -0.99
N ALA A 150 19.19 -1.24 -0.82
CA ALA A 150 19.69 -2.54 -1.21
C ALA A 150 20.50 -3.20 -0.08
N PRO A 151 20.51 -4.54 0.04
CA PRO A 151 21.23 -5.24 1.10
C PRO A 151 22.73 -4.95 1.07
N GLY A 152 23.31 -4.60 2.22
CA GLY A 152 24.76 -4.37 2.36
C GLY A 152 25.30 -3.12 1.64
N GLN A 153 24.43 -2.27 1.09
CA GLN A 153 24.80 -1.02 0.43
C GLN A 153 24.30 0.19 1.23
N ARG A 154 24.93 1.35 1.00
CA ARG A 154 24.38 2.62 1.51
C ARG A 154 23.12 2.98 0.74
N ASP A 155 22.18 3.60 1.44
CA ASP A 155 20.95 4.10 0.83
C ASP A 155 21.32 5.18 -0.19
N ARG A 156 20.80 5.08 -1.43
CA ARG A 156 21.16 6.00 -2.52
C ARG A 156 19.94 6.78 -2.99
N TRP A 157 19.96 8.09 -2.77
CA TRP A 157 18.93 9.01 -3.26
C TRP A 157 19.12 9.33 -4.74
N VAL A 158 18.04 9.27 -5.51
CA VAL A 158 17.96 9.62 -6.93
C VAL A 158 16.95 10.76 -7.06
N ARG A 159 17.37 11.87 -7.66
CA ARG A 159 16.58 13.10 -7.75
C ARG A 159 16.52 13.63 -9.17
N VAL A 160 15.38 14.18 -9.56
CA VAL A 160 15.25 14.92 -10.81
C VAL A 160 16.14 16.16 -10.75
N PRO A 161 16.95 16.45 -11.79
CA PRO A 161 17.72 17.68 -11.87
C PRO A 161 16.80 18.90 -11.83
N SER A 162 17.02 19.81 -10.89
CA SER A 162 16.32 21.10 -10.85
C SER A 162 17.21 22.18 -11.46
N ALA A 163 16.64 23.01 -12.34
CA ALA A 163 17.34 24.14 -12.96
C ALA A 163 17.87 25.17 -11.93
N GLN A 164 17.37 25.14 -10.69
CA GLN A 164 17.85 26.00 -9.60
C GLN A 164 19.12 25.45 -8.91
N GLN A 165 19.48 24.18 -9.12
CA GLN A 165 20.74 23.60 -8.64
C GLN A 165 21.81 23.83 -9.71
N GLY A 166 22.64 24.86 -9.50
CA GLY A 166 23.75 25.17 -10.40
C GLY A 166 24.77 24.03 -10.51
N PRO A 167 25.63 24.04 -11.54
CA PRO A 167 26.59 22.96 -11.84
C PRO A 167 27.72 22.75 -10.81
N ARG A 168 27.63 23.33 -9.60
CA ARG A 168 28.64 23.29 -8.54
C ARG A 168 28.23 22.57 -7.25
N ASP A 169 26.97 22.17 -7.08
CA ASP A 169 26.52 21.41 -5.91
C ASP A 169 26.54 19.89 -6.17
N SER A 170 27.64 19.40 -6.76
CA SER A 170 28.02 17.99 -6.77
C SER A 170 28.60 17.55 -5.41
N MET A 171 28.00 18.02 -4.31
CA MET A 171 28.14 17.42 -2.99
C MET A 171 27.11 16.28 -2.88
N PRO A 172 27.40 15.19 -2.16
CA PRO A 172 26.40 14.15 -1.96
C PRO A 172 25.21 14.82 -1.29
N ALA A 173 24.09 14.88 -2.02
CA ALA A 173 22.79 15.24 -1.50
C ALA A 173 22.68 14.66 -0.10
N GLU A 174 22.41 15.50 0.92
CA GLU A 174 22.21 15.01 2.29
C GLU A 174 21.33 13.75 2.23
N ASP A 175 21.66 12.70 3.00
CA ASP A 175 20.92 11.44 3.11
C ASP A 175 19.49 11.61 3.67
N LYS A 176 18.94 12.82 3.56
CA LYS A 176 17.64 13.27 4.01
C LYS A 176 16.69 13.44 2.81
N PRO A 177 15.40 13.14 2.99
CA PRO A 177 14.37 13.46 2.01
C PRO A 177 14.29 14.95 1.69
N LEU A 178 13.82 15.30 0.48
CA LEU A 178 13.49 16.66 0.08
C LEU A 178 12.34 17.22 0.92
N ASP A 179 12.42 18.52 1.21
CA ASP A 179 11.30 19.26 1.79
C ASP A 179 10.27 19.57 0.68
N PRO A 180 9.01 19.10 0.78
CA PRO A 180 7.99 19.39 -0.22
C PRO A 180 7.67 20.89 -0.34
N ALA A 181 7.97 21.71 0.67
CA ALA A 181 7.70 23.15 0.64
C ALA A 181 8.65 23.94 -0.28
N VAL A 182 9.81 23.37 -0.65
CA VAL A 182 10.79 24.04 -1.53
C VAL A 182 10.71 23.56 -2.98
N LEU A 183 9.77 22.67 -3.30
CA LEU A 183 9.61 22.16 -4.66
C LEU A 183 8.91 23.19 -5.57
N PRO A 184 9.28 23.24 -6.87
CA PRO A 184 8.55 24.05 -7.85
C PRO A 184 7.06 23.66 -7.91
N GLU A 185 6.21 24.63 -8.25
CA GLU A 185 4.81 24.34 -8.56
C GLU A 185 4.71 23.52 -9.85
N GLY A 186 3.97 22.41 -9.79
CA GLY A 186 3.74 21.53 -10.92
C GLY A 186 4.62 20.27 -10.92
N ASP A 187 4.62 19.60 -12.07
CA ASP A 187 5.39 18.39 -12.28
C ASP A 187 6.78 18.72 -12.86
N PRO A 188 7.81 17.91 -12.56
CA PRO A 188 9.12 18.08 -13.16
C PRO A 188 9.06 17.90 -14.68
N GLU A 189 9.93 18.60 -15.41
CA GLU A 189 10.06 18.44 -16.87
C GLU A 189 10.53 17.04 -17.27
N VAL A 190 11.28 16.39 -16.39
CA VAL A 190 11.82 15.04 -16.58
C VAL A 190 11.15 14.09 -15.60
N GLU A 191 10.57 13.02 -16.12
CA GLU A 191 10.02 11.93 -15.32
C GLU A 191 11.14 11.21 -14.55
N ILE A 192 10.93 10.98 -13.26
CA ILE A 192 11.91 10.31 -12.38
C ILE A 192 12.26 8.90 -12.88
N GLU A 193 11.33 8.24 -13.58
CA GLU A 193 11.50 6.95 -14.23
C GLU A 193 12.68 6.94 -15.23
N SER A 194 12.94 8.07 -15.90
CA SER A 194 14.09 8.21 -16.80
C SER A 194 15.44 8.05 -16.07
N LEU A 195 15.47 8.24 -14.75
CA LEU A 195 16.64 8.03 -13.88
C LEU A 195 16.58 6.66 -13.20
N ILE A 196 15.39 6.20 -12.80
CA ILE A 196 15.19 4.92 -12.12
C ILE A 196 15.54 3.75 -13.07
N ILE A 197 15.03 3.75 -14.30
CA ILE A 197 15.14 2.60 -15.19
C ILE A 197 16.61 2.29 -15.55
N PRO A 198 17.46 3.25 -15.95
CA PRO A 198 18.88 2.97 -16.21
C PRO A 198 19.62 2.49 -14.96
N ALA A 199 19.29 3.05 -13.79
CA ALA A 199 19.88 2.63 -12.52
C ALA A 199 19.51 1.18 -12.15
N VAL A 200 18.25 0.80 -12.35
CA VAL A 200 17.78 -0.59 -12.13
C VAL A 200 18.43 -1.53 -13.15
N GLN A 201 18.56 -1.13 -14.41
CA GLN A 201 19.24 -1.91 -15.44
C GLN A 201 20.70 -2.21 -15.09
N GLU A 202 21.43 -1.23 -14.56
CA GLU A 202 22.81 -1.42 -14.11
C GLU A 202 22.89 -2.46 -12.98
N LEU A 203 22.00 -2.37 -11.99
CA LEU A 203 21.91 -3.33 -10.89
C LEU A 203 21.53 -4.73 -11.37
N HIS A 204 20.58 -4.84 -12.30
CA HIS A 204 20.18 -6.10 -12.89
C HIS A 204 21.31 -6.74 -13.71
N SER A 205 22.08 -5.92 -14.44
CA SER A 205 23.26 -6.40 -15.16
C SER A 205 24.31 -6.99 -14.22
N LYS A 206 24.55 -6.34 -13.08
CA LYS A 206 25.44 -6.86 -12.01
C LYS A 206 24.91 -8.16 -11.41
N HIS A 207 23.59 -8.25 -11.17
CA HIS A 207 22.93 -9.46 -10.67
C HIS A 207 23.14 -10.65 -11.62
N ILE A 208 22.88 -10.45 -12.91
CA ILE A 208 23.10 -11.49 -13.95
C ILE A 208 24.55 -11.98 -13.94
N GLN A 209 25.52 -11.06 -13.93
CA GLN A 209 26.94 -11.40 -13.92
C GLN A 209 27.36 -12.16 -12.66
N SER A 210 26.75 -11.86 -11.51
CA SER A 210 27.05 -12.53 -10.24
C SER A 210 26.64 -14.00 -10.23
N LEU A 211 25.62 -14.37 -11.01
CA LEU A 211 25.09 -15.74 -11.11
C LEU A 211 25.71 -16.57 -12.24
N GLN A 212 26.52 -15.94 -13.10
CA GLN A 212 27.24 -16.59 -14.21
C GLN A 212 28.68 -17.00 -13.84
N LYS A 213 29.15 -16.63 -12.65
CA LYS A 213 30.44 -17.05 -12.08
C LYS A 213 30.30 -18.39 -11.35
#